data_AF-A0A8X6Y543-F1
#
_entry.id   AF-A0A8X6Y543-F1
#
_cell.length_a   1.000
_cell.length_b   1.000
_cell.length_c   1.000
_cell.angle_alpha   90.00
_cell.angle_beta   90.00
_cell.angle_gamma   90.00
#
_symmetry.space_group_name_H-M   'P 1'
#
loop_
_entity.id
_entity.type
_entity.pdbx_description
1 polymer ?
#
loop_
_entity_poly.entity_id
_entity_poly.type
_entity_poly.pdbx_seq_one_letter_code
_entity_poly.pdbx_strand_id
1 'polypeptide(L)'
;MNRPNNPLGTALFNYARAKGLVISAPSDPTIIPAQQNRVPTIIDLSLSCGLNNISVETRCELSSDHNPVHFVVNFNFNSSHRHNCKTITNWIKFQYI
;
A
#
# COMPACT_ATOMS: atom_id res chain seq x y z
N MET A 1 14.64 -5.73 1.64
CA MET A 1 13.63 -5.25 0.67
C MET A 1 14.18 -5.48 -0.72
N ASN A 2 13.61 -6.44 -1.46
CA ASN A 2 14.14 -6.84 -2.76
C ASN A 2 13.88 -5.75 -3.79
N ARG A 3 14.91 -5.39 -4.55
CA ARG A 3 14.83 -4.45 -5.67
C ARG A 3 13.75 -4.98 -6.63
N PRO A 4 12.75 -4.18 -7.05
CA PRO A 4 11.76 -4.64 -8.01
C PRO A 4 12.48 -5.01 -9.32
N ASN A 5 12.41 -6.28 -9.73
CA ASN A 5 13.13 -6.81 -10.90
C ASN A 5 12.58 -6.32 -12.25
N ASN A 6 11.71 -5.30 -12.27
CA ASN A 6 11.17 -4.70 -13.50
C ASN A 6 11.51 -3.20 -13.60
N PRO A 7 11.61 -2.63 -14.82
CA PRO A 7 11.96 -1.23 -15.02
C PRO A 7 11.01 -0.23 -14.35
N LEU A 8 9.71 -0.53 -14.30
CA LEU A 8 8.70 0.34 -13.68
C LEU A 8 8.88 0.42 -12.16
N GLY A 9 9.13 -0.71 -11.51
CA GLY A 9 9.40 -0.76 -10.08
C GLY A 9 10.73 -0.09 -9.73
N THR A 10 11.73 -0.17 -10.61
CA THR A 10 12.97 0.61 -10.47
C THR A 10 12.71 2.12 -10.58
N ALA A 11 11.89 2.55 -11.55
CA ALA A 11 11.52 3.95 -11.72
C ALA A 11 10.75 4.48 -10.51
N LEU A 12 9.76 3.72 -10.01
CA LEU A 12 8.99 4.05 -8.81
C LEU A 12 9.89 4.15 -7.57
N PHE A 13 10.79 3.18 -7.37
CA PHE A 13 11.74 3.19 -6.27
C PHE A 13 12.64 4.44 -6.30
N ASN A 14 13.18 4.77 -7.49
CA ASN A 14 14.02 5.95 -7.65
C ASN A 14 13.24 7.24 -7.39
N TYR A 15 11.99 7.33 -7.84
CA TYR A 15 11.12 8.48 -7.56
C TYR A 15 10.86 8.63 -6.06
N ALA A 16 10.43 7.56 -5.38
CA ALA A 16 10.15 7.57 -3.96
C ALA A 16 11.38 8.02 -3.15
N ARG A 17 12.56 7.45 -3.48
CA ARG A 17 13.83 7.82 -2.87
C ARG A 17 14.17 9.29 -3.09
N ALA A 18 14.04 9.79 -4.32
CA ALA A 18 14.32 11.20 -4.64
C ALA A 18 13.39 12.18 -3.92
N LYS A 19 12.19 11.74 -3.52
CA LYS A 19 11.19 12.54 -2.80
C LYS A 19 11.18 12.31 -1.29
N GLY A 20 12.08 11.47 -0.75
CA GLY A 20 12.09 11.14 0.68
C GLY A 20 10.84 10.37 1.13
N LEU A 21 10.20 9.63 0.22
CA LEU A 21 9.03 8.81 0.51
C LEU A 21 9.46 7.41 0.95
N VAL A 22 8.72 6.85 1.89
CA VAL A 22 8.83 5.47 2.33
C VAL A 22 7.84 4.63 1.53
N ILE A 23 8.33 3.54 0.93
CA ILE A 23 7.50 2.51 0.32
C ILE A 23 7.17 1.47 1.39
N SER A 24 5.90 1.17 1.59
CA SER A 24 5.45 0.06 2.44
C SER A 24 4.61 -0.92 1.62
N ALA A 25 4.92 -2.20 1.72
CA ALA A 25 4.23 -3.27 0.99
C ALA A 25 4.16 -4.52 1.89
N PRO A 26 3.14 -5.38 1.71
CA PRO A 26 3.06 -6.63 2.46
C PRO A 26 4.19 -7.59 2.04
N SER A 27 4.46 -8.59 2.88
CA SER A 27 5.37 -9.69 2.55
C SER A 27 4.75 -10.72 1.61
N ASP A 28 3.43 -10.81 1.61
CA ASP A 28 2.66 -11.80 0.86
C ASP A 28 2.11 -11.22 -0.44
N PRO A 29 1.88 -12.08 -1.48
CA PRO A 29 1.32 -11.65 -2.75
C PRO A 29 -0.03 -10.94 -2.63
N THR A 30 -0.15 -9.82 -3.34
CA THR A 30 -1.38 -9.03 -3.40
C THR A 30 -2.24 -9.41 -4.59
N ILE A 31 -1.66 -10.01 -5.62
CA ILE A 31 -2.39 -10.60 -6.75
C ILE A 31 -2.20 -12.12 -6.77
N ILE A 32 -3.33 -12.85 -6.82
CA ILE A 32 -3.40 -14.29 -7.05
C ILE A 32 -4.09 -14.51 -8.41
N PRO A 33 -3.32 -14.67 -9.49
CA PRO A 33 -3.89 -14.75 -10.82
C PRO A 33 -4.68 -16.04 -11.03
N ALA A 34 -5.87 -15.93 -11.64
CA ALA A 34 -6.69 -17.09 -12.00
C ALA A 34 -6.07 -17.99 -13.09
N GLN A 35 -5.13 -17.45 -13.86
CA GLN A 35 -4.43 -18.19 -14.92
C GLN A 35 -3.25 -18.98 -14.34
N GLN A 36 -3.21 -20.29 -14.58
CA GLN A 36 -2.20 -21.22 -14.06
C GLN A 36 -0.73 -20.88 -14.41
N ASN A 37 -0.51 -20.03 -15.42
CA ASN A 37 0.83 -19.67 -15.90
C ASN A 37 1.37 -18.34 -15.31
N ARG A 38 0.66 -17.72 -14.38
CA ARG A 38 1.11 -16.47 -13.74
C ARG A 38 1.46 -16.74 -12.28
N VAL A 39 2.57 -16.14 -11.84
CA VAL A 39 3.06 -16.30 -10.46
C VAL A 39 2.42 -15.22 -9.58
N PRO A 40 1.93 -15.57 -8.37
CA PRO A 40 1.49 -14.58 -7.40
C PRO A 40 2.57 -13.53 -7.15
N THR A 41 2.19 -12.25 -7.16
CA THR A 41 3.14 -11.13 -7.11
C THR A 41 2.63 -10.04 -6.15
N ILE A 42 3.53 -9.17 -5.71
CA ILE A 42 3.21 -7.97 -4.93
C ILE A 42 3.18 -6.78 -5.89
N ILE A 43 2.00 -6.20 -6.11
CA ILE A 43 1.83 -5.01 -6.95
C ILE A 43 1.11 -3.88 -6.22
N ASP A 44 0.47 -4.19 -5.09
CA ASP A 44 -0.21 -3.22 -4.24
C ASP A 44 0.73 -2.77 -3.11
N LEU A 45 0.91 -1.45 -2.98
CA LEU A 45 1.86 -0.82 -2.06
C LEU A 45 1.36 0.57 -1.66
N SER A 46 1.95 1.14 -0.61
CA SER A 46 1.75 2.54 -0.22
C SER A 46 3.03 3.36 -0.28
N LEU A 47 2.86 4.66 -0.51
CA LEU A 47 3.89 5.68 -0.40
C LEU A 47 3.52 6.64 0.74
N SER A 48 4.45 6.89 1.64
CA SER A 48 4.23 7.78 2.78
C SER A 48 5.39 8.73 3.02
N CYS A 49 5.11 9.90 3.60
CA CYS A 49 6.11 10.86 4.06
C CYS A 49 5.92 11.10 5.56
N GLY A 50 7.02 11.10 6.33
CA GLY A 50 6.98 11.40 7.77
C GLY A 50 6.26 10.37 8.64
N LEU A 51 5.99 9.16 8.11
CA LEU A 51 5.41 8.05 8.85
C LEU A 51 6.48 7.00 9.12
N ASN A 52 6.73 6.73 10.39
CA ASN A 52 7.82 5.87 10.83
C ASN A 52 7.33 4.48 11.30
N ASN A 53 6.02 4.33 11.51
CA ASN A 53 5.44 3.12 12.10
C ASN A 53 4.18 2.69 11.34
N ILE A 54 4.41 2.02 10.21
CA ILE A 54 3.36 1.42 9.39
C ILE A 54 3.55 -0.10 9.43
N SER A 55 2.52 -0.84 9.84
CA SER A 55 2.45 -2.28 9.61
C SER A 55 1.55 -2.57 8.41
N VAL A 56 1.92 -3.59 7.64
CA VAL A 56 1.24 -3.96 6.39
C VAL A 56 1.05 -5.46 6.35
N GLU A 57 -0.17 -5.89 6.08
CA GLU A 57 -0.55 -7.30 5.92
C GLU A 57 -1.52 -7.46 4.75
N THR A 58 -1.52 -8.62 4.09
CA THR A 58 -2.59 -9.01 3.17
C THR A 58 -3.71 -9.72 3.91
N ARG A 59 -4.94 -9.60 3.42
CA ARG A 59 -6.10 -10.36 3.90
C ARG A 59 -6.72 -11.13 2.74
N CYS A 60 -7.15 -12.36 3.02
CA CYS A 60 -7.80 -13.24 2.03
C CYS A 60 -9.31 -13.29 2.29
N GLU A 61 -9.95 -12.13 2.33
CA GLU A 61 -11.36 -11.99 2.74
C GLU A 61 -12.32 -11.68 1.57
N LEU A 62 -11.79 -11.44 0.36
CA LEU A 62 -12.57 -11.13 -0.84
C LEU A 62 -12.43 -12.22 -1.90
N SER A 63 -13.42 -12.28 -2.80
CA SER A 63 -13.43 -13.17 -3.97
C SER A 63 -12.76 -12.57 -5.22
N SER A 64 -12.04 -11.46 -5.07
CA SER A 64 -11.24 -10.85 -6.14
C SER A 64 -9.96 -11.65 -6.38
N ASP A 65 -9.38 -11.51 -7.56
CA ASP A 65 -8.01 -11.91 -7.87
C ASP A 65 -6.94 -11.07 -7.14
N HIS A 66 -7.35 -10.00 -6.45
CA HIS A 66 -6.53 -9.24 -5.52
C HIS A 66 -6.90 -9.53 -4.06
N ASN A 67 -5.89 -9.80 -3.24
CA ASN A 67 -6.01 -9.81 -1.79
C ASN A 67 -5.99 -8.37 -1.27
N PRO A 68 -6.98 -7.94 -0.47
CA PRO A 68 -6.89 -6.69 0.27
C PRO A 68 -5.58 -6.52 1.01
N VAL A 69 -5.04 -5.30 0.99
CA VAL A 69 -3.89 -4.92 1.80
C VAL A 69 -4.36 -4.01 2.92
N HIS A 70 -4.10 -4.42 4.15
CA HIS A 70 -4.42 -3.68 5.35
C HIS A 70 -3.18 -2.96 5.88
N PHE A 71 -3.24 -1.62 5.86
CA PHE A 71 -2.19 -0.76 6.37
C PHE A 71 -2.63 -0.20 7.74
N VAL A 72 -1.83 -0.44 8.78
CA VAL A 72 -2.03 0.17 10.10
C VAL A 72 -0.99 1.27 10.28
N VAL A 73 -1.45 2.50 10.40
CA VAL A 73 -0.59 3.67 10.61
C VAL A 73 -0.68 4.09 12.07
N ASN A 74 0.43 3.95 12.79
CA ASN A 74 0.51 4.36 14.19
C ASN A 74 1.05 5.79 14.27
N PHE A 75 0.19 6.70 14.72
CA PHE A 75 0.57 8.10 14.93
C PHE A 75 0.87 8.35 16.40
N ASN A 76 2.13 8.69 16.71
CA ASN A 76 2.49 9.23 18.01
C ASN A 76 2.31 10.76 17.97
N PHE A 77 1.09 11.22 18.20
CA PHE A 77 0.80 12.65 18.26
C PHE A 77 1.21 13.21 19.64
N ASN A 78 2.39 13.82 19.73
CA ASN A 78 2.77 14.66 20.88
C ASN A 78 2.30 16.11 20.72
N SER A 79 1.11 16.34 20.17
CA SER A 79 0.60 17.70 19.95
C SER A 79 -0.86 17.84 20.36
N SER A 80 -1.16 18.97 21.02
CA SER A 80 -2.50 19.43 21.37
C SER A 80 -3.33 19.91 20.18
N HIS A 81 -2.84 19.74 18.94
CA HIS A 81 -3.52 20.20 17.74
C HIS A 81 -4.40 19.10 17.16
N ARG A 82 -5.68 19.43 16.97
CA ARG A 82 -6.68 18.55 16.34
C ARG A 82 -6.28 18.34 14.88
N HIS A 83 -5.68 17.20 14.58
CA HIS A 83 -5.48 16.76 13.21
C HIS A 83 -6.85 16.38 12.62
N ASN A 84 -7.21 16.93 11.46
CA ASN A 84 -8.38 16.52 10.70
C ASN A 84 -8.10 15.16 10.02
N CYS A 85 -7.99 14.10 10.83
CA CYS A 85 -7.96 12.73 10.34
C CYS A 85 -9.37 12.37 9.88
N LYS A 86 -9.58 12.29 8.55
CA LYS A 86 -10.81 11.74 8.00
C LYS A 86 -10.67 10.22 7.92
N THR A 87 -11.29 9.53 8.86
CA THR A 87 -11.33 8.06 8.91
C THR A 87 -12.50 7.48 8.09
N ILE A 88 -13.37 8.33 7.54
CA ILE A 88 -14.55 7.93 6.79
C ILE A 88 -14.40 8.39 5.34
N THR A 89 -14.33 7.43 4.42
CA THR A 89 -14.37 7.66 2.98
C THR A 89 -15.81 7.87 2.52
N ASN A 90 -16.07 8.91 1.74
CA ASN A 90 -17.37 9.11 1.10
C ASN A 90 -17.47 8.21 -0.14
N TRP A 91 -17.98 6.99 0.05
CA TRP A 91 -18.13 6.00 -1.02
C TRP A 91 -19.06 6.45 -2.16
N ILE A 92 -20.10 7.26 -1.86
CA ILE A 92 -21.04 7.78 -2.87
C ILE A 92 -20.30 8.64 -3.90
N LYS A 93 -19.29 9.39 -3.47
CA LYS A 93 -18.48 10.23 -4.37
C LYS A 93 -17.68 9.41 -5.40
N PHE A 94 -17.28 8.19 -5.07
CA PHE A 94 -16.37 7.38 -5.88
C PHE A 94 -17.07 6.20 -6.59
N GLN A 95 -18.41 6.20 -6.63
CA GLN A 95 -19.20 5.08 -7.14
C GLN A 95 -19.24 4.99 -8.68
N TYR A 96 -18.80 6.04 -9.39
CA TYR A 96 -18.94 6.16 -10.86
C TYR A 96 -17.63 6.45 -11.59
N ILE A 97 -16.49 6.00 -11.05
CA ILE A 97 -15.19 6.09 -11.73
C ILE A 97 -14.91 4.76 -12.42
#